data_AF-A0A3D0EWA7-F1
#
_entry.id   AF-A0A3D0EWA7-F1
#
_cell.length_a   1.000
_cell.length_b   1.000
_cell.length_c   1.000
_cell.angle_alpha   90.00
_cell.angle_beta   90.00
_cell.angle_gamma   90.00
#
_symmetry.space_group_name_H-M   'P 1'
#
loop_
_entity.id
_entity.type
_entity.pdbx_description
1 polymer ?
#
loop_
_entity_poly.entity_id
_entity_poly.type
_entity_poly.pdbx_seq_one_letter_code
_entity_poly.pdbx_strand_id
1 'polypeptide(L)'
;MTRWTSSAAVKAITAVAFVGFASQAMAADVTWDRLLNAQNDDANWMMYHKDFSGHHHSGLNQINTKNVKNLKLAWQHNPSATKRGIQGFPLAVDGIVYY
;
A
#
# COMPACT_ATOMS: atom_id res chain seq x y z
N MET A 1 50.23 -11.24 -15.75
CA MET A 1 49.12 -10.29 -15.62
C MET A 1 47.95 -10.77 -16.46
N THR A 2 47.01 -11.50 -15.85
CA THR A 2 45.83 -12.06 -16.49
C THR A 2 44.83 -10.95 -16.78
N ARG A 3 44.62 -10.64 -18.07
CA ARG A 3 43.61 -9.68 -18.53
C ARG A 3 42.24 -10.34 -18.45
N TRP A 4 41.45 -9.96 -17.46
CA TRP A 4 40.04 -10.32 -17.37
C TRP A 4 39.30 -9.64 -18.52
N THR A 5 38.66 -10.43 -19.39
CA THR A 5 37.89 -9.91 -20.54
C THR A 5 36.56 -9.35 -20.05
N SER A 6 36.23 -8.14 -20.50
CA SER A 6 35.08 -7.32 -20.06
C SER A 6 33.69 -7.94 -20.27
N SER A 7 33.60 -9.10 -20.94
CA SER A 7 32.33 -9.79 -21.22
C SER A 7 31.68 -10.41 -19.97
N ALA A 8 32.45 -10.77 -18.94
CA ALA A 8 31.90 -11.30 -17.69
C ALA A 8 31.17 -10.22 -16.87
N ALA A 9 31.71 -9.01 -16.85
CA ALA A 9 31.12 -7.87 -16.15
C ALA A 9 29.78 -7.44 -16.78
N VAL A 10 29.69 -7.43 -18.11
CA VAL A 10 28.45 -7.07 -18.81
C VAL A 10 27.33 -8.07 -18.55
N LYS A 11 27.61 -9.39 -18.55
CA LYS A 11 26.61 -10.42 -18.26
C LYS A 11 26.12 -10.38 -16.80
N ALA A 12 27.00 -10.06 -15.86
CA ALA A 12 26.64 -9.94 -14.44
C ALA A 12 25.70 -8.75 -14.17
N ILE A 13 25.90 -7.61 -14.85
CA ILE A 13 25.06 -6.42 -14.72
C ILE A 13 23.65 -6.69 -15.27
N THR A 14 23.52 -7.40 -16.40
CA THR A 14 22.20 -7.73 -16.96
C THR A 14 21.41 -8.71 -16.07
N ALA A 15 22.08 -9.66 -15.41
CA ALA A 15 21.42 -10.63 -14.52
C ALA A 15 20.89 -9.98 -13.24
N VAL A 16 21.63 -9.03 -12.65
CA VAL A 16 21.18 -8.27 -11.47
C VAL A 16 19.98 -7.36 -11.82
N ALA A 17 19.99 -6.75 -13.01
CA ALA A 17 18.86 -5.95 -13.48
C ALA A 17 17.57 -6.79 -13.65
N PHE A 18 17.66 -8.04 -14.11
CA PHE A 18 16.49 -8.92 -14.27
C PHE A 18 15.89 -9.38 -12.93
N VAL A 19 16.72 -9.61 -11.90
CA VAL A 19 16.24 -10.00 -10.56
C VAL A 19 15.66 -8.79 -9.81
N GLY A 20 16.23 -7.59 -9.97
CA GLY A 20 15.71 -6.37 -9.35
C GLY A 20 14.36 -5.90 -9.90
N PHE A 21 14.03 -6.25 -11.15
CA PHE A 21 12.73 -5.94 -11.76
C PHE A 21 11.62 -6.94 -11.43
N ALA A 22 11.93 -8.04 -10.76
CA ALA A 22 10.95 -9.01 -10.28
C ALA A 22 10.42 -8.65 -8.89
N SER A 23 10.36 -7.36 -8.53
CA SER A 23 9.47 -6.88 -7.46
C SER A 23 8.03 -7.13 -7.92
N GLN A 24 7.59 -8.37 -7.75
CA GLN A 24 6.23 -8.78 -8.00
C GLN A 24 5.34 -7.83 -7.23
N ALA A 25 4.35 -7.25 -7.91
CA ALA A 25 3.23 -6.62 -7.23
C ALA A 25 2.51 -7.74 -6.45
N MET A 26 2.93 -7.94 -5.21
CA MET A 26 2.25 -8.84 -4.29
C MET A 26 0.95 -8.16 -3.87
N ALA A 27 -0.15 -8.89 -3.99
CA ALA A 27 -1.38 -8.49 -3.33
C ALA A 27 -1.11 -8.43 -1.81
N ALA A 28 -1.86 -7.57 -1.11
CA ALA A 28 -1.77 -7.51 0.34
C ALA A 28 -2.07 -8.88 0.97
N ASP A 29 -1.28 -9.28 1.97
CA ASP A 29 -1.48 -10.53 2.70
C ASP A 29 -2.64 -10.39 3.70
N VAL A 30 -3.86 -10.61 3.20
CA VAL A 30 -5.10 -10.47 3.97
C VAL A 30 -5.65 -11.86 4.28
N THR A 31 -5.08 -12.50 5.30
CA THR A 31 -5.53 -13.81 5.79
C THR A 31 -6.77 -13.70 6.68
N TRP A 32 -7.48 -14.81 6.85
CA TRP A 32 -8.65 -14.87 7.73
C TRP A 32 -8.33 -14.49 9.17
N ASP A 33 -7.22 -15.00 9.73
CA ASP A 33 -6.80 -14.69 11.10
C ASP A 33 -6.45 -13.21 11.27
N ARG A 34 -5.89 -12.58 10.24
CA ARG A 34 -5.63 -11.13 10.23
C ARG A 34 -6.94 -10.34 10.26
N LEU A 35 -7.95 -10.77 9.49
CA LEU A 35 -9.28 -10.15 9.48
C LEU A 35 -10.01 -10.31 10.83
N LEU A 36 -9.91 -11.46 11.49
CA LEU A 36 -10.47 -11.67 12.84
C LEU A 36 -9.84 -10.77 13.91
N ASN A 37 -8.63 -10.24 13.65
CA ASN A 37 -7.90 -9.36 14.54
C ASN A 37 -7.80 -7.91 14.01
N ALA A 38 -8.56 -7.55 12.98
CA ALA A 38 -8.45 -6.26 12.29
C ALA A 38 -8.65 -5.04 13.21
N GLN A 39 -9.45 -5.19 14.27
CA GLN A 39 -9.68 -4.19 15.31
C GLN A 39 -8.39 -3.76 16.05
N ASN A 40 -7.37 -4.62 16.05
CA ASN A 40 -6.09 -4.36 16.73
C ASN A 40 -5.00 -3.86 15.75
N ASP A 41 -5.26 -3.84 14.44
CA ASP A 41 -4.30 -3.42 13.41
C ASP A 41 -4.66 -2.03 12.88
N ASP A 42 -4.45 -0.98 13.67
CA ASP A 42 -4.80 0.40 13.29
C ASP A 42 -4.06 0.93 12.06
N ALA A 43 -2.95 0.31 11.67
CA ALA A 43 -2.19 0.70 10.48
C ALA A 43 -2.90 0.31 9.17
N ASN A 44 -3.82 -0.67 9.21
CA ASN A 44 -4.42 -1.24 8.00
C ASN A 44 -5.96 -1.23 8.03
N TRP A 45 -6.57 -0.84 6.92
CA TRP A 45 -8.01 -0.93 6.67
C TRP A 45 -8.28 -1.97 5.59
N MET A 46 -8.47 -3.23 6.01
CA MET A 46 -8.48 -4.40 5.11
C MET A 46 -9.87 -4.81 4.62
N MET A 47 -10.93 -4.32 5.26
CA MET A 47 -12.31 -4.65 4.92
C MET A 47 -13.18 -3.40 5.01
N TYR A 48 -14.36 -3.42 4.38
CA TYR A 48 -15.23 -2.25 4.23
C TYR A 48 -15.48 -1.48 5.54
N HIS A 49 -15.75 -2.18 6.64
CA HIS A 49 -16.10 -1.57 7.93
C HIS A 49 -14.94 -1.44 8.92
N LYS A 50 -13.68 -1.59 8.47
CA LYS A 50 -12.47 -1.80 9.30
C LYS A 50 -12.39 -3.18 9.96
N ASP A 51 -13.44 -3.57 10.68
CA ASP A 51 -13.55 -4.84 11.38
C ASP A 51 -14.99 -5.40 11.27
N PHE A 52 -15.21 -6.58 11.85
CA PHE A 52 -16.51 -7.26 11.80
C PHE A 52 -17.60 -6.63 12.68
N SER A 53 -17.29 -5.65 13.53
CA SER A 53 -18.28 -4.96 14.36
C SER A 53 -19.10 -3.95 13.57
N GLY A 54 -18.63 -3.51 12.39
CA GLY A 54 -19.40 -2.61 11.53
C GLY A 54 -19.32 -1.13 11.90
N HIS A 55 -18.45 -0.73 12.84
CA HIS A 55 -18.49 0.63 13.41
C HIS A 55 -17.77 1.71 12.58
N HIS A 56 -16.96 1.33 11.57
CA HIS A 56 -16.10 2.28 10.83
C HIS A 56 -15.19 3.11 11.75
N HIS A 57 -14.59 2.49 12.76
CA HIS A 57 -13.80 3.19 13.78
C HIS A 57 -12.30 2.92 13.62
N SER A 58 -11.46 3.95 13.77
CA SER A 58 -10.00 3.81 13.88
C SER A 58 -9.54 4.26 15.27
N GLY A 59 -8.61 3.52 15.88
CA GLY A 59 -7.99 3.90 17.15
C GLY A 59 -6.87 4.94 17.02
N LEU A 60 -6.51 5.36 15.80
CA LEU A 60 -5.49 6.38 15.56
C LEU A 60 -5.93 7.75 16.09
N ASN A 61 -5.02 8.45 16.77
CA ASN A 61 -5.29 9.75 17.41
C ASN A 61 -4.32 10.88 17.00
N GLN A 62 -3.46 10.63 16.02
CA GLN A 62 -2.48 11.61 15.53
C GLN A 62 -3.17 12.90 15.05
N ILE A 63 -4.30 12.77 14.37
CA ILE A 63 -5.20 13.86 14.03
C ILE A 63 -6.33 13.88 15.06
N ASN A 64 -6.56 15.04 15.69
CA ASN A 64 -7.55 15.20 16.76
C ASN A 64 -8.09 16.64 16.79
N THR A 65 -9.05 16.90 17.69
CA THR A 65 -9.78 18.19 17.79
C THR A 65 -8.87 19.39 18.04
N LYS A 66 -7.67 19.20 18.57
CA LYS A 66 -6.72 20.28 18.86
C LYS A 66 -5.89 20.68 17.63
N ASN A 67 -5.64 19.75 16.71
CA ASN A 67 -4.72 19.95 15.58
C ASN A 67 -5.35 19.81 14.19
N VAL A 68 -6.60 19.36 14.07
CA VAL A 68 -7.29 19.17 12.77
C VAL A 68 -7.29 20.42 11.90
N LYS A 69 -7.30 21.61 12.52
CA LYS A 69 -7.19 22.91 11.83
C LYS A 69 -5.91 23.08 10.99
N ASN A 70 -4.88 22.27 11.25
CA ASN A 70 -3.60 22.31 10.55
C ASN A 70 -3.52 21.32 9.38
N LEU A 71 -4.54 20.49 9.16
CA LEU A 71 -4.55 19.47 8.11
C LEU A 71 -4.50 20.12 6.73
N LYS A 72 -3.66 19.57 5.84
CA LYS A 72 -3.47 20.04 4.46
C LYS A 72 -3.43 18.85 3.51
N LEU A 73 -3.70 19.10 2.23
CA LEU A 73 -3.59 18.09 1.17
C LEU A 73 -2.14 17.58 1.09
N ALA A 74 -1.96 16.26 1.19
CA ALA A 74 -0.66 15.62 1.03
C ALA A 74 -0.39 15.23 -0.44
N TRP A 75 -1.37 14.62 -1.10
CA TRP A 75 -1.29 14.18 -2.49
C TRP A 75 -2.70 13.99 -3.08
N GLN A 76 -2.79 13.91 -4.41
CA GLN A 76 -4.05 13.68 -5.13
C GLN A 76 -3.81 12.72 -6.30
N HIS A 77 -4.75 11.80 -6.50
CA HIS A 77 -4.90 11.00 -7.72
C HIS A 77 -6.29 11.22 -8.31
N ASN A 78 -6.37 11.35 -9.64
CA ASN A 78 -7.63 11.54 -10.34
C ASN A 78 -7.88 10.31 -11.22
N PRO A 79 -8.76 9.38 -10.81
CA PRO A 79 -9.08 8.21 -11.63
C PRO A 79 -9.76 8.66 -12.92
N SER A 80 -9.49 7.95 -14.03
CA SER A 80 -9.97 8.33 -15.35
C SER A 80 -11.49 8.55 -15.37
N ALA A 81 -11.92 9.57 -16.12
CA ALA A 81 -13.23 10.22 -16.04
C ALA A 81 -14.41 9.26 -15.85
N THR A 82 -14.80 9.04 -14.59
CA THR A 82 -16.09 8.46 -14.26
C THR A 82 -17.18 9.44 -14.70
N LYS A 83 -18.05 8.99 -15.61
CA LYS A 83 -19.23 9.77 -16.04
C LYS A 83 -20.40 9.65 -15.04
N ARG A 84 -20.23 8.87 -13.96
CA ARG A 84 -21.33 8.45 -13.05
C ARG A 84 -20.99 8.60 -11.55
N GLY A 85 -19.90 9.28 -11.20
CA GLY A 85 -19.44 9.42 -9.83
C GLY A 85 -18.60 8.22 -9.35
N ILE A 86 -17.98 8.37 -8.18
CA ILE A 86 -17.17 7.33 -7.52
C ILE A 86 -17.92 6.93 -6.26
N GLN A 87 -18.24 5.65 -6.13
CA GLN A 87 -18.84 5.08 -4.93
C GLN A 87 -17.93 3.96 -4.45
N GLY A 88 -17.20 4.20 -3.37
CA GLY A 88 -16.26 3.24 -2.82
C GLY A 88 -15.72 3.73 -1.48
N PHE A 89 -15.30 2.77 -0.66
CA PHE A 89 -14.57 3.01 0.57
C PHE A 89 -13.17 2.42 0.35
N PRO A 90 -12.14 3.25 0.13
CA PRO A 90 -10.80 2.77 -0.17
C PRO A 90 -10.30 1.84 0.95
N LEU A 91 -9.65 0.75 0.55
CA LEU A 91 -8.88 -0.09 1.47
C LEU A 91 -7.43 0.38 1.49
N ALA A 92 -6.78 0.33 2.64
CA ALA A 92 -5.39 0.70 2.79
C ALA A 92 -4.66 -0.42 3.52
N VAL A 93 -3.79 -1.15 2.82
CA VAL A 93 -3.11 -2.31 3.38
C VAL A 93 -1.64 -2.27 3.00
N ASP A 94 -0.77 -2.32 4.01
CA ASP A 94 0.68 -2.39 3.91
C ASP A 94 1.28 -1.29 2.99
N GLY A 95 0.71 -0.09 3.08
CA GLY A 95 1.14 1.09 2.32
C GLY A 95 0.51 1.25 0.93
N ILE A 96 -0.34 0.32 0.50
CA ILE A 96 -1.05 0.38 -0.78
C ILE A 96 -2.53 0.73 -0.56
N VAL A 97 -3.06 1.64 -1.38
CA VAL A 97 -4.48 2.04 -1.36
C VAL A 97 -5.21 1.43 -2.55
N TYR A 98 -6.34 0.74 -2.30
CA TYR A 98 -7.19 0.07 -3.30
C TYR A 98 -8.56 0.73 -3.38
N TYR A 99 -8.98 1.20 -4.57
CA TYR A 99 -10.27 1.90 -4.80
C TYR A 99 -10.64 2.01 -6.28
#